data_AF-A0A3B8L0Z6-F1
#
_entry.id   AF-A0A3B8L0Z6-F1
#
_cell.length_a   1.000
_cell.length_b   1.000
_cell.length_c   1.000
_cell.angle_alpha   90.00
_cell.angle_beta   90.00
_cell.angle_gamma   90.00
#
_symmetry.space_group_name_H-M   'P 1'
#
loop_
_entity.id
_entity.type
_entity.pdbx_description
1 polymer ?
#
loop_
_entity_poly.entity_id
_entity_poly.type
_entity_poly.pdbx_seq_one_letter_code
_entity_poly.pdbx_strand_id
1 'polypeptide(L)'
;MRLPGFTITVVGMVVAFAGGCSDKTFKIETRINSDGTIDRAICQPGDSLPGPPGHMQDGWDETRVVGLPSEDTPIREMKLVDARTKKGKEANYFAGWGRFQKVADIPDHFVVHAEGLDRQGRLVRNFRHRDLGLAVEYAWKETLTDVVKLDDRLRARDLWTNLFIDLTIATLEHRFGKTYRFESLETWSRETAAAVVADVLELDLEFAMRRREPDEKELENRLLLLLARHDLVLTGPDGKTLKKLGGEDFEEKVLTPFVRRLLREHVRDAEGESLGEDAVEEILAWLPLVRASEEPGPAAIPADGPAAGPDEARPPTRLEISWQAVVIKRFGSEKVFEKRARHLSTRIWGVHRTPFLSLGGGRRFEVSLQLPGDVVETSGVISGGGEVTWRFSTTMAFPSGYRMTCRSLEIRPGAAELLKHFKPADRRKVLLKLVQLIPGEEDPLLPVLRSSADRKSWSPLVEYRRSLDRKKQAAEVKRLDGLYRLLQLPLSGSGRAGT
;
A
#
# COMPACT_ATOMS: atom_id res chain seq x y z
N MET A 1 2.65 -19.69 15.42
CA MET A 1 3.14 -19.30 16.75
C MET A 1 4.64 -18.97 16.65
N ARG A 2 5.00 -17.70 16.76
CA ARG A 2 6.36 -17.18 17.01
C ARG A 2 6.17 -15.83 17.71
N LEU A 3 6.48 -15.75 19.01
CA LEU A 3 6.86 -14.52 19.72
C LEU A 3 7.23 -14.87 21.15
N PRO A 4 8.44 -14.44 21.55
CA PRO A 4 8.52 -13.89 22.89
C PRO A 4 9.56 -12.76 23.09
N GLY A 5 9.23 -11.72 23.86
CA GLY A 5 10.20 -10.85 24.56
C GLY A 5 10.70 -9.56 23.87
N PHE A 6 10.76 -8.44 24.60
CA PHE A 6 11.12 -7.09 24.15
C PHE A 6 12.49 -6.92 23.47
N THR A 7 13.49 -7.73 23.83
CA THR A 7 14.79 -7.75 23.14
C THR A 7 14.68 -8.29 21.71
N ILE A 8 13.67 -9.14 21.47
CA ILE A 8 13.18 -9.58 20.16
C ILE A 8 12.22 -8.55 19.54
N THR A 9 11.88 -7.45 20.21
CA THR A 9 11.02 -6.40 19.62
C THR A 9 11.84 -5.34 18.90
N VAL A 10 12.93 -4.82 19.49
CA VAL A 10 13.84 -3.90 18.79
C VAL A 10 14.68 -4.66 17.75
N VAL A 11 15.27 -5.79 18.14
CA VAL A 11 16.13 -6.58 17.24
C VAL A 11 15.31 -7.51 16.34
N GLY A 12 14.17 -8.04 16.78
CA GLY A 12 13.27 -8.78 15.89
C GLY A 12 12.47 -7.88 14.94
N MET A 13 12.24 -6.59 15.24
CA MET A 13 11.83 -5.63 14.20
C MET A 13 12.91 -5.49 13.12
N VAL A 14 14.19 -5.50 13.51
CA VAL A 14 15.35 -5.39 12.59
C VAL A 14 15.60 -6.71 11.82
N VAL A 15 15.34 -7.88 12.41
CA VAL A 15 15.63 -9.19 11.81
C VAL A 15 14.47 -9.74 10.99
N ALA A 16 13.22 -9.40 11.32
CA ALA A 16 12.08 -9.99 10.63
C ALA A 16 11.67 -9.26 9.33
N PHE A 17 12.63 -8.59 8.69
CA PHE A 17 12.46 -8.06 7.35
C PHE A 17 12.53 -9.14 6.25
N ALA A 18 12.81 -10.41 6.58
CA ALA A 18 13.09 -11.49 5.62
C ALA A 18 12.03 -12.62 5.52
N GLY A 19 10.80 -12.41 5.98
CA GLY A 19 9.72 -13.39 5.87
C GLY A 19 8.93 -13.27 4.55
N GLY A 20 9.16 -14.18 3.59
CA GLY A 20 8.38 -14.27 2.35
C GLY A 20 7.05 -14.99 2.55
N CYS A 21 5.95 -14.33 2.21
CA CYS A 21 4.66 -14.96 1.93
C CYS A 21 4.43 -14.97 0.42
N SER A 22 3.60 -15.88 -0.09
CA SER A 22 3.26 -15.88 -1.51
C SER A 22 2.50 -14.61 -1.90
N ASP A 23 2.95 -13.93 -2.94
CA ASP A 23 2.28 -12.75 -3.47
C ASP A 23 0.90 -13.11 -4.05
N LYS A 24 -0.10 -12.29 -3.73
CA LYS A 24 -1.47 -12.40 -4.30
C LYS A 24 -1.63 -11.38 -5.41
N THR A 25 -2.08 -11.79 -6.59
CA THR A 25 -2.25 -10.90 -7.75
C THR A 25 -3.68 -10.41 -7.86
N PHE A 26 -3.87 -9.13 -8.17
CA PHE A 26 -5.17 -8.50 -8.41
C PHE A 26 -5.10 -7.85 -9.79
N LYS A 27 -5.89 -8.34 -10.74
CA LYS A 27 -5.96 -7.79 -12.09
C LYS A 27 -7.29 -7.07 -12.29
N ILE A 28 -7.23 -5.88 -12.87
CA ILE A 28 -8.39 -5.02 -13.13
C ILE A 28 -8.26 -4.46 -14.54
N GLU A 29 -9.28 -4.65 -15.36
CA GLU A 29 -9.35 -4.10 -16.71
C GLU A 29 -10.57 -3.19 -16.79
N THR A 30 -10.39 -1.94 -17.21
CA THR A 30 -11.48 -0.98 -17.37
C THR A 30 -11.44 -0.37 -18.77
N ARG A 31 -12.58 -0.34 -19.46
CA ARG A 31 -12.75 0.37 -20.74
C ARG A 31 -13.90 1.35 -20.60
N ILE A 32 -13.64 2.60 -20.93
CA ILE A 32 -14.66 3.63 -21.06
C ILE A 32 -15.05 3.71 -22.53
N ASN A 33 -16.34 3.62 -22.81
CA ASN A 33 -16.89 3.75 -24.15
C ASN A 33 -17.22 5.22 -24.44
N SER A 34 -17.33 5.59 -25.73
CA SER A 34 -17.61 6.98 -26.15
C SER A 34 -18.99 7.48 -25.69
N ASP A 35 -19.91 6.57 -25.34
CA ASP A 35 -21.21 6.91 -24.73
C ASP A 35 -21.12 7.18 -23.21
N GLY A 36 -19.94 7.01 -22.62
CA GLY A 36 -19.69 7.14 -21.18
C GLY A 36 -19.96 5.88 -20.37
N THR A 37 -20.42 4.79 -20.99
CA THR A 37 -20.58 3.50 -20.30
C THR A 37 -19.22 2.88 -19.98
N ILE A 38 -19.20 2.05 -18.92
CA ILE A 38 -17.98 1.50 -18.34
C ILE A 38 -18.03 -0.02 -18.46
N ASP A 39 -17.15 -0.62 -19.25
CA ASP A 39 -16.90 -2.05 -19.19
C ASP A 39 -15.80 -2.31 -18.17
N ARG A 40 -16.04 -3.20 -17.21
CA ARG A 40 -15.03 -3.56 -16.22
C ARG A 40 -14.94 -5.07 -16.04
N ALA A 41 -13.71 -5.56 -15.93
CA ALA A 41 -13.40 -6.92 -15.54
C ALA A 41 -12.41 -6.92 -14.37
N ILE A 42 -12.53 -7.93 -13.50
CA ILE A 42 -11.63 -8.14 -12.36
C ILE A 42 -11.22 -9.61 -12.27
N CYS A 43 -10.01 -9.85 -11.77
CA CYS A 43 -9.54 -11.18 -11.40
C CYS A 43 -8.72 -11.07 -10.11
N GLN A 44 -9.11 -11.81 -9.07
CA GLN A 44 -8.48 -11.74 -7.76
C GLN A 44 -8.66 -13.05 -6.97
N PRO A 45 -7.89 -13.28 -5.89
CA PRO A 45 -8.04 -14.47 -5.07
C PRO A 45 -9.47 -14.56 -4.51
N GLY A 46 -10.08 -15.75 -4.58
CA GLY A 46 -11.47 -15.93 -4.13
C GLY A 46 -11.70 -15.59 -2.65
N ASP A 47 -10.67 -15.73 -1.81
CA ASP A 47 -10.70 -15.38 -0.39
C ASP A 47 -10.63 -13.87 -0.09
N SER A 48 -10.51 -13.04 -1.13
CA SER A 48 -10.33 -11.59 -1.03
C SER A 48 -11.57 -10.79 -1.48
N LEU A 49 -12.66 -11.45 -1.84
CA LEU A 49 -13.93 -10.80 -2.17
C LEU A 49 -14.66 -10.31 -0.90
N PRO A 50 -15.32 -9.14 -0.94
CA PRO A 50 -16.15 -8.69 0.16
C PRO A 50 -17.45 -9.50 0.24
N GLY A 51 -17.91 -9.77 1.47
CA GLY A 51 -19.19 -10.43 1.74
C GLY A 51 -19.10 -11.93 2.04
N PRO A 52 -20.24 -12.58 2.36
CA PRO A 52 -20.28 -14.01 2.65
C PRO A 52 -19.95 -14.84 1.39
N PRO A 53 -19.33 -16.03 1.54
CA PRO A 53 -19.15 -16.97 0.44
C PRO A 53 -20.51 -17.28 -0.23
N GLY A 54 -20.61 -17.04 -1.55
CA GLY A 54 -21.86 -17.26 -2.31
C GLY A 54 -22.47 -16.00 -2.93
N HIS A 55 -22.14 -14.79 -2.43
CA HIS A 55 -22.57 -13.50 -3.01
C HIS A 55 -21.61 -12.96 -4.08
N MET A 56 -20.69 -13.79 -4.56
CA MET A 56 -19.62 -13.39 -5.48
C MET A 56 -20.14 -12.89 -6.85
N GLN A 57 -21.41 -13.16 -7.16
CA GLN A 57 -22.03 -12.88 -8.47
C GLN A 57 -22.83 -11.58 -8.48
N ASP A 58 -23.14 -11.01 -7.32
CA ASP A 58 -24.09 -9.90 -7.23
C ASP A 58 -23.52 -8.64 -7.90
N GLY A 59 -24.24 -8.15 -8.91
CA GLY A 59 -23.89 -6.94 -9.68
C GLY A 59 -22.87 -7.13 -10.80
N TRP A 60 -22.42 -8.36 -11.08
CA TRP A 60 -21.62 -8.68 -12.28
C TRP A 60 -22.50 -9.34 -13.35
N ASP A 61 -22.26 -9.05 -14.63
CA ASP A 61 -23.02 -9.67 -15.73
C ASP A 61 -22.63 -11.16 -15.89
N GLU A 62 -21.34 -11.47 -15.71
CA GLU A 62 -20.82 -12.84 -15.73
C GLU A 62 -19.70 -13.00 -14.69
N THR A 63 -19.57 -14.22 -14.17
CA THR A 63 -18.49 -14.61 -13.24
C THR A 63 -18.00 -16.02 -13.51
N ARG A 64 -16.72 -16.28 -13.22
CA ARG A 64 -16.05 -17.58 -13.42
C ARG A 64 -14.97 -17.81 -12.38
N VAL A 65 -14.61 -19.08 -12.16
CA VAL A 65 -13.39 -19.45 -11.43
C VAL A 65 -12.29 -19.75 -12.43
N VAL A 66 -11.16 -19.08 -12.27
CA VAL A 66 -10.02 -19.16 -13.19
C VAL A 66 -8.74 -19.55 -12.44
N GLY A 67 -7.73 -19.94 -13.20
CA GLY A 67 -6.40 -20.21 -12.68
C GLY A 67 -5.66 -18.93 -12.27
N LEU A 68 -4.39 -19.08 -11.91
CA LEU A 68 -3.51 -17.94 -11.64
C LEU A 68 -3.50 -16.97 -12.83
N PRO A 69 -3.73 -15.65 -12.61
CA PRO A 69 -3.73 -14.68 -13.69
C PRO A 69 -2.32 -14.54 -14.30
N SER A 70 -2.25 -14.55 -15.62
CA SER A 70 -1.08 -14.13 -16.40
C SER A 70 -1.19 -12.65 -16.78
N GLU A 71 -0.04 -11.99 -16.91
CA GLU A 71 0.04 -10.56 -17.25
C GLU A 71 -0.59 -10.27 -18.63
N ASP A 72 -0.24 -11.07 -19.64
CA ASP A 72 -0.62 -10.78 -21.03
C ASP A 72 -2.00 -11.28 -21.45
N THR A 73 -2.68 -12.06 -20.60
CA THR A 73 -3.97 -12.67 -20.96
C THR A 73 -5.12 -11.82 -20.44
N PRO A 74 -5.99 -11.29 -21.32
CA PRO A 74 -7.21 -10.59 -20.90
C PRO A 74 -8.04 -11.44 -19.94
N ILE A 75 -8.66 -10.84 -18.93
CA ILE A 75 -9.42 -11.56 -17.89
C ILE A 75 -10.48 -12.49 -18.52
N ARG A 76 -11.14 -12.04 -19.59
CA ARG A 76 -12.20 -12.79 -20.28
C ARG A 76 -11.69 -14.05 -21.00
N GLU A 77 -10.39 -14.12 -21.30
CA GLU A 77 -9.75 -15.23 -22.01
C GLU A 77 -9.04 -16.20 -21.06
N MET A 78 -9.07 -15.94 -19.75
CA MET A 78 -8.40 -16.78 -18.76
C MET A 78 -9.01 -18.19 -18.71
N LYS A 79 -8.13 -19.18 -18.55
CA LYS A 79 -8.51 -20.60 -18.51
C LYS A 79 -9.38 -20.90 -17.29
N LEU A 80 -10.53 -21.52 -17.57
CA LEU A 80 -11.42 -22.07 -16.56
C LEU A 80 -10.71 -23.16 -15.74
N VAL A 81 -10.96 -23.16 -14.44
CA VAL A 81 -10.55 -24.23 -13.53
C VAL A 81 -11.79 -24.82 -12.92
N ASP A 82 -11.95 -26.14 -13.00
CA ASP A 82 -13.01 -26.83 -12.29
C ASP A 82 -12.65 -26.87 -10.79
N ALA A 83 -13.46 -26.18 -9.99
CA ALA A 83 -13.29 -26.08 -8.55
C ALA A 83 -13.28 -27.46 -7.85
N ARG A 84 -13.78 -28.52 -8.50
CA ARG A 84 -13.87 -29.88 -7.94
C ARG A 84 -12.61 -30.73 -8.18
N THR A 85 -11.74 -30.38 -9.12
CA THR A 85 -10.67 -31.29 -9.59
C THR A 85 -9.28 -31.02 -9.04
N LYS A 86 -9.03 -29.91 -8.32
CA LYS A 86 -7.72 -29.65 -7.69
C LYS A 86 -7.73 -29.91 -6.18
N LYS A 87 -7.21 -31.07 -5.77
CA LYS A 87 -6.64 -31.28 -4.44
C LYS A 87 -5.23 -30.66 -4.42
N GLY A 88 -5.10 -29.44 -3.93
CA GLY A 88 -3.80 -28.78 -3.76
C GLY A 88 -3.91 -27.29 -3.42
N LYS A 89 -2.88 -26.73 -2.80
CA LYS A 89 -2.75 -25.33 -2.32
C LYS A 89 -2.74 -24.26 -3.45
N GLU A 90 -3.16 -24.56 -4.67
CA GLU A 90 -3.27 -23.53 -5.71
C GLU A 90 -4.54 -22.71 -5.47
N ALA A 91 -4.37 -21.41 -5.21
CA ALA A 91 -5.48 -20.51 -4.94
C ALA A 91 -6.39 -20.40 -6.16
N ASN A 92 -7.67 -20.72 -6.01
CA ASN A 92 -8.70 -20.44 -7.00
C ASN A 92 -8.91 -18.93 -7.10
N TYR A 93 -8.87 -18.38 -8.32
CA TYR A 93 -9.15 -16.98 -8.57
C TYR A 93 -10.60 -16.80 -9.01
N PHE A 94 -11.23 -15.74 -8.51
CA PHE A 94 -12.51 -15.27 -9.00
C PHE A 94 -12.26 -14.28 -10.13
N ALA A 95 -12.96 -14.47 -11.26
CA ALA A 95 -13.07 -13.51 -12.33
C ALA A 95 -14.53 -13.05 -12.50
N GLY A 96 -14.75 -11.76 -12.71
CA GLY A 96 -16.07 -11.19 -12.95
C GLY A 96 -16.01 -9.99 -13.89
N TRP A 97 -17.04 -9.77 -14.69
CA TRP A 97 -17.14 -8.61 -15.57
C TRP A 97 -18.57 -8.17 -15.80
N GLY A 98 -18.72 -6.89 -16.16
CA GLY A 98 -20.00 -6.33 -16.52
C GLY A 98 -19.87 -4.97 -17.20
N ARG A 99 -21.01 -4.45 -17.66
CA ARG A 99 -21.16 -3.12 -18.24
C ARG A 99 -22.03 -2.23 -17.35
N PHE A 100 -21.50 -1.07 -17.01
CA PHE A 100 -22.06 -0.17 -16.01
C PHE A 100 -22.36 1.22 -16.58
N GLN A 101 -23.45 1.85 -16.14
CA GLN A 101 -23.83 3.19 -16.60
C GLN A 101 -23.10 4.29 -15.83
N LYS A 102 -22.84 4.05 -14.54
CA LYS A 102 -22.09 4.97 -13.67
C LYS A 102 -21.14 4.20 -12.77
N VAL A 103 -20.11 4.88 -12.29
CA VAL A 103 -19.11 4.31 -11.37
C VAL A 103 -19.74 3.69 -10.11
N ALA A 104 -20.84 4.28 -9.63
CA ALA A 104 -21.55 3.78 -8.45
C ALA A 104 -22.25 2.42 -8.66
N ASP A 105 -22.44 1.98 -9.90
CA ASP A 105 -23.04 0.68 -10.22
C ASP A 105 -22.00 -0.45 -10.21
N ILE A 106 -20.70 -0.11 -10.24
CA ILE A 106 -19.61 -1.09 -10.22
C ILE A 106 -19.54 -1.69 -8.80
N PRO A 107 -19.66 -3.03 -8.63
CA PRO A 107 -19.55 -3.66 -7.33
C PRO A 107 -18.20 -3.39 -6.66
N ASP A 108 -18.23 -3.13 -5.36
CA ASP A 108 -17.03 -3.16 -4.54
C ASP A 108 -16.46 -4.56 -4.55
N HIS A 109 -15.23 -4.70 -5.02
CA HIS A 109 -14.54 -5.99 -5.16
C HIS A 109 -13.26 -6.08 -4.36
N PHE A 110 -12.74 -4.95 -3.88
CA PHE A 110 -11.56 -4.92 -3.03
C PHE A 110 -11.86 -4.10 -1.78
N VAL A 111 -12.00 -4.79 -0.66
CA VAL A 111 -12.25 -4.18 0.65
C VAL A 111 -11.34 -4.84 1.67
N VAL A 112 -10.56 -4.03 2.38
CA VAL A 112 -9.72 -4.48 3.47
C VAL A 112 -10.15 -3.75 4.74
N HIS A 113 -10.70 -4.51 5.68
CA HIS A 113 -11.09 -4.00 6.97
C HIS A 113 -9.87 -3.77 7.84
N ALA A 114 -9.82 -2.60 8.47
CA ALA A 114 -8.89 -2.35 9.56
C ALA A 114 -9.55 -2.79 10.86
N GLU A 115 -8.93 -3.70 11.60
CA GLU A 115 -9.51 -4.15 12.85
C GLU A 115 -9.63 -2.99 13.86
N GLY A 116 -10.88 -2.72 14.25
CA GLY A 116 -11.26 -1.64 15.16
C GLY A 116 -11.06 -0.22 14.64
N LEU A 117 -10.99 0.00 13.32
CA LEU A 117 -11.39 1.28 12.74
C LEU A 117 -12.74 1.10 12.03
N ASP A 118 -13.53 2.16 12.01
CA ASP A 118 -14.75 2.29 11.20
C ASP A 118 -14.46 2.54 9.71
N ARG A 119 -13.17 2.58 9.34
CA ARG A 119 -12.67 2.88 7.99
C ARG A 119 -12.11 1.63 7.33
N GLN A 120 -12.25 1.56 6.00
CA GLN A 120 -11.81 0.41 5.19
C GLN A 120 -10.93 0.87 4.03
N GLY A 121 -9.88 0.10 3.74
CA GLY A 121 -9.09 0.28 2.53
C GLY A 121 -9.87 -0.26 1.34
N ARG A 122 -10.10 0.55 0.32
CA ARG A 122 -10.88 0.17 -0.86
C ARG A 122 -10.42 0.90 -2.09
N LEU A 123 -10.91 0.48 -3.25
CA LEU A 123 -10.72 1.20 -4.50
C LEU A 123 -11.84 2.24 -4.67
N VAL A 124 -11.52 3.52 -4.48
CA VAL A 124 -12.45 4.63 -4.70
C VAL A 124 -12.27 5.16 -6.11
N ARG A 125 -13.36 5.18 -6.87
CA ARG A 125 -13.40 5.54 -8.28
C ARG A 125 -14.16 6.84 -8.48
N ASN A 126 -13.73 7.60 -9.47
CA ASN A 126 -14.42 8.78 -9.97
C ASN A 126 -14.20 8.85 -11.48
N PHE A 127 -15.29 9.04 -12.20
CA PHE A 127 -15.29 9.23 -13.64
C PHE A 127 -16.08 10.48 -13.95
N ARG A 128 -15.53 11.29 -14.84
CA ARG A 128 -16.22 12.42 -15.43
C ARG A 128 -15.95 12.40 -16.92
N HIS A 129 -16.99 12.59 -17.72
CA HIS A 129 -16.82 13.11 -19.07
C HIS A 129 -17.29 14.56 -19.14
N ARG A 130 -16.76 15.33 -20.08
CA ARG A 130 -17.13 16.72 -20.28
C ARG A 130 -17.10 17.05 -21.76
N ASP A 131 -18.20 17.56 -22.28
CA ASP A 131 -18.25 18.06 -23.64
C ASP A 131 -17.53 19.41 -23.74
N LEU A 132 -16.65 19.54 -24.74
CA LEU A 132 -15.91 20.76 -25.07
C LEU A 132 -16.32 21.32 -26.44
N GLY A 133 -17.43 20.83 -27.00
CA GLY A 133 -18.01 21.25 -28.27
C GLY A 133 -17.30 20.68 -29.50
N LEU A 134 -15.96 20.71 -29.54
CA LEU A 134 -15.16 20.06 -30.60
C LEU A 134 -14.65 18.67 -30.20
N ALA A 135 -14.54 18.42 -28.91
CA ALA A 135 -14.04 17.17 -28.36
C ALA A 135 -14.80 16.83 -27.08
N VAL A 136 -14.69 15.59 -26.66
CA VAL A 136 -15.14 15.13 -25.35
C VAL A 136 -13.91 14.82 -24.52
N GLU A 137 -13.86 15.38 -23.32
CA GLU A 137 -12.85 15.03 -22.32
C GLU A 137 -13.36 13.87 -21.48
N TYR A 138 -12.52 12.85 -21.29
CA TYR A 138 -12.74 11.77 -20.35
C TYR A 138 -11.69 11.86 -19.26
N ALA A 139 -12.11 11.84 -17.99
CA ALA A 139 -11.24 11.90 -16.83
C ALA A 139 -11.58 10.76 -15.88
N TRP A 140 -10.64 9.82 -15.73
CA TRP A 140 -10.72 8.72 -14.79
C TRP A 140 -9.78 8.96 -13.62
N LYS A 141 -10.28 8.72 -12.41
CA LYS A 141 -9.47 8.67 -11.19
C LYS A 141 -9.90 7.45 -10.38
N GLU A 142 -8.94 6.59 -10.08
CA GLU A 142 -9.13 5.48 -9.14
C GLU A 142 -8.05 5.56 -8.06
N THR A 143 -8.41 5.27 -6.82
CA THR A 143 -7.47 5.36 -5.70
C THR A 143 -7.65 4.15 -4.81
N LEU A 144 -6.60 3.35 -4.65
CA LEU A 144 -6.52 2.38 -3.57
C LEU A 144 -6.28 3.17 -2.28
N THR A 145 -7.31 3.32 -1.45
CA THR A 145 -7.23 4.13 -0.23
C THR A 145 -6.51 3.39 0.88
N ASP A 146 -5.65 4.09 1.61
CA ASP A 146 -5.30 3.71 2.98
C ASP A 146 -6.24 4.44 3.97
N VAL A 147 -6.32 3.95 5.20
CA VAL A 147 -7.22 4.46 6.23
C VAL A 147 -6.50 5.00 7.45
N VAL A 148 -5.19 4.78 7.54
CA VAL A 148 -4.38 5.24 8.67
C VAL A 148 -4.06 6.71 8.50
N LYS A 149 -4.38 7.50 9.54
CA LYS A 149 -3.96 8.90 9.66
C LYS A 149 -2.65 8.99 10.44
N LEU A 150 -1.86 10.03 10.20
CA LEU A 150 -0.59 10.25 10.89
C LEU A 150 -0.76 10.30 12.42
N ASP A 151 -1.75 11.05 12.92
CA ASP A 151 -2.02 11.13 14.36
C ASP A 151 -2.44 9.77 14.97
N ASP A 152 -3.17 8.96 14.21
CA ASP A 152 -3.56 7.61 14.63
C ASP A 152 -2.33 6.70 14.71
N ARG A 153 -1.38 6.85 13.78
CA ARG A 153 -0.09 6.13 13.78
C ARG A 153 0.76 6.49 14.99
N LEU A 154 0.94 7.78 15.28
CA LEU A 154 1.78 8.24 16.41
C LEU A 154 1.22 7.73 17.75
N ARG A 155 -0.09 7.86 17.97
CA ARG A 155 -0.73 7.32 19.18
C ARG A 155 -0.63 5.80 19.26
N ALA A 156 -0.88 5.10 18.16
CA ALA A 156 -0.82 3.64 18.14
C ALA A 156 0.59 3.11 18.39
N ARG A 157 1.61 3.78 17.85
CA ARG A 157 3.02 3.52 18.14
C ARG A 157 3.26 3.54 19.65
N ASP A 158 2.94 4.64 20.31
CA ASP A 158 3.25 4.80 21.74
C ASP A 158 2.50 3.76 22.59
N LEU A 159 1.23 3.50 22.26
CA LEU A 159 0.43 2.45 22.92
C LEU A 159 0.97 1.03 22.66
N TRP A 160 1.45 0.76 21.45
CA TRP A 160 2.03 -0.52 21.07
C TRP A 160 3.35 -0.74 21.80
N THR A 161 4.26 0.22 21.75
CA THR A 161 5.54 0.17 22.45
C THR A 161 5.35 -0.06 23.95
N ASN A 162 4.50 0.74 24.61
CA ASN A 162 4.23 0.59 26.04
C ASN A 162 3.59 -0.76 26.37
N LEU A 163 2.67 -1.27 25.54
CA LEU A 163 2.07 -2.59 25.73
C LEU A 163 3.14 -3.70 25.78
N PHE A 164 4.11 -3.67 24.87
CA PHE A 164 5.17 -4.68 24.79
C PHE A 164 6.26 -4.50 25.87
N ILE A 165 6.56 -3.26 26.28
CA ILE A 165 7.39 -2.99 27.46
C ILE A 165 6.77 -3.63 28.69
N ASP A 166 5.52 -3.27 29.00
CA ASP A 166 4.85 -3.73 30.20
C ASP A 166 4.75 -5.25 30.25
N LEU A 167 4.43 -5.89 29.11
CA LEU A 167 4.33 -7.34 29.03
C LEU A 167 5.66 -8.02 29.24
N THR A 168 6.75 -7.43 28.77
CA THR A 168 8.07 -8.02 28.94
C THR A 168 8.58 -7.89 30.35
N ILE A 169 8.45 -6.71 30.97
CA ILE A 169 8.79 -6.50 32.38
C ILE A 169 7.98 -7.44 33.25
N ALA A 170 6.65 -7.51 33.06
CA ALA A 170 5.80 -8.43 33.82
C ALA A 170 6.16 -9.91 33.60
N THR A 171 6.66 -10.28 32.42
CA THR A 171 7.12 -11.65 32.11
C THR A 171 8.44 -11.97 32.82
N LEU A 172 9.37 -11.02 32.88
CA LEU A 172 10.61 -11.14 33.64
C LEU A 172 10.33 -11.19 35.15
N GLU A 173 9.48 -10.30 35.67
CA GLU A 173 9.07 -10.28 37.07
C GLU A 173 8.32 -11.55 37.48
N HIS A 174 7.46 -12.07 36.61
CA HIS A 174 6.75 -13.32 36.88
C HIS A 174 7.72 -14.49 37.11
N ARG A 175 8.83 -14.52 36.35
CA ARG A 175 9.83 -15.59 36.43
C ARG A 175 10.87 -15.33 37.53
N PHE A 176 11.39 -14.12 37.61
CA PHE A 176 12.59 -13.79 38.37
C PHE A 176 12.37 -12.71 39.45
N GLY A 177 11.18 -12.12 39.55
CA GLY A 177 10.91 -10.98 40.44
C GLY A 177 11.04 -11.25 41.94
N LYS A 178 11.25 -12.50 42.35
CA LYS A 178 11.61 -12.86 43.73
C LYS A 178 13.10 -12.69 44.02
N THR A 179 13.93 -12.77 42.99
CA THR A 179 15.39 -12.77 43.09
C THR A 179 15.98 -11.48 42.53
N TYR A 180 15.37 -10.93 41.48
CA TYR A 180 15.87 -9.77 40.75
C TYR A 180 14.82 -8.66 40.66
N ARG A 181 15.31 -7.43 40.57
CA ARG A 181 14.56 -6.17 40.49
C ARG A 181 14.75 -5.54 39.11
N PHE A 182 13.65 -5.11 38.48
CA PHE A 182 13.59 -4.72 37.08
C PHE A 182 13.22 -3.24 36.84
N GLU A 183 13.08 -2.43 37.89
CA GLU A 183 12.60 -1.04 37.80
C GLU A 183 13.53 -0.16 36.95
N SER A 184 14.85 -0.36 37.06
CA SER A 184 15.84 0.34 36.23
C SER A 184 15.74 -0.08 34.76
N LEU A 185 15.51 -1.36 34.49
CA LEU A 185 15.28 -1.88 33.13
C LEU A 185 13.98 -1.35 32.53
N GLU A 186 12.91 -1.28 33.32
CA GLU A 186 11.65 -0.67 32.90
C GLU A 186 11.85 0.81 32.54
N THR A 187 12.54 1.57 33.39
CA THR A 187 12.83 2.99 33.16
C THR A 187 13.62 3.17 31.86
N TRP A 188 14.71 2.43 31.69
CA TRP A 188 15.50 2.44 30.45
C TRP A 188 14.66 2.05 29.22
N SER A 189 13.77 1.07 29.35
CA SER A 189 12.91 0.62 28.24
C SER A 189 11.92 1.72 27.82
N ARG A 190 11.35 2.45 28.79
CA ARG A 190 10.40 3.54 28.54
C ARG A 190 11.06 4.79 27.95
N GLU A 191 12.34 5.01 28.21
CA GLU A 191 13.09 6.16 27.71
C GLU A 191 13.82 5.82 26.41
N THR A 192 14.86 4.99 26.49
CA THR A 192 15.77 4.70 25.37
C THR A 192 15.14 3.77 24.36
N ALA A 193 14.62 2.60 24.78
CA ALA A 193 14.09 1.63 23.82
C ALA A 193 12.85 2.15 23.10
N ALA A 194 11.98 2.88 23.81
CA ALA A 194 10.81 3.51 23.20
C ALA A 194 11.19 4.57 22.15
N ALA A 195 12.21 5.39 22.42
CA ALA A 195 12.73 6.36 21.46
C ALA A 195 13.34 5.69 20.22
N VAL A 196 14.08 4.60 20.40
CA VAL A 196 14.62 3.80 19.28
C VAL A 196 13.50 3.23 18.41
N VAL A 197 12.48 2.61 19.03
CA VAL A 197 11.31 2.08 18.29
C VAL A 197 10.60 3.21 17.53
N ALA A 198 10.51 4.40 18.13
CA ALA A 198 9.91 5.55 17.47
C ALA A 198 10.66 5.97 16.22
N ASP A 199 11.97 6.12 16.30
CA ASP A 199 12.81 6.47 15.16
C ASP A 199 12.77 5.38 14.07
N VAL A 200 12.74 4.09 14.46
CA VAL A 200 12.69 2.98 13.50
C VAL A 200 11.37 3.01 12.72
N LEU A 201 10.27 3.30 13.41
CA LEU A 201 8.98 3.44 12.76
C LEU A 201 8.90 4.73 11.93
N GLU A 202 9.58 5.82 12.30
CA GLU A 202 9.68 7.00 11.45
C GLU A 202 10.49 6.72 10.17
N LEU A 203 11.57 5.94 10.28
CA LEU A 203 12.35 5.46 9.14
C LEU A 203 11.50 4.60 8.19
N ASP A 204 10.69 3.67 8.72
CA ASP A 204 9.75 2.88 7.93
C ASP A 204 8.74 3.78 7.17
N LEU A 205 8.23 4.82 7.82
CA LEU A 205 7.32 5.78 7.19
C LEU A 205 8.02 6.56 6.08
N GLU A 206 9.26 7.01 6.31
CA GLU A 206 10.06 7.71 5.30
C GLU A 206 10.25 6.84 4.05
N PHE A 207 10.60 5.57 4.23
CA PHE A 207 10.73 4.65 3.10
C PHE A 207 9.39 4.41 2.38
N ALA A 208 8.31 4.23 3.12
CA ALA A 208 6.98 4.10 2.51
C ALA A 208 6.58 5.33 1.69
N MET A 209 6.84 6.53 2.20
CA MET A 209 6.54 7.79 1.51
C MET A 209 7.32 7.96 0.20
N ARG A 210 8.50 7.35 0.07
CA ARG A 210 9.29 7.33 -1.18
C ARG A 210 8.71 6.41 -2.26
N ARG A 211 7.74 5.54 -1.92
CA ARG A 211 7.08 4.59 -2.83
C ARG A 211 8.05 3.70 -3.62
N ARG A 212 9.17 3.34 -3.00
CA ARG A 212 10.13 2.36 -3.51
C ARG A 212 10.57 1.47 -2.37
N GLU A 213 10.89 0.22 -2.67
CA GLU A 213 11.55 -0.64 -1.68
C GLU A 213 12.96 -0.10 -1.41
N PRO A 214 13.38 0.02 -0.14
CA PRO A 214 14.74 0.42 0.18
C PRO A 214 15.72 -0.66 -0.29
N ASP A 215 16.88 -0.23 -0.78
CA ASP A 215 18.01 -1.14 -0.91
C ASP A 215 18.41 -1.66 0.48
N GLU A 216 18.76 -2.95 0.57
CA GLU A 216 19.08 -3.61 1.84
C GLU A 216 20.21 -2.87 2.58
N LYS A 217 21.24 -2.43 1.85
CA LYS A 217 22.36 -1.67 2.44
C LYS A 217 21.93 -0.27 2.86
N GLU A 218 21.01 0.38 2.13
CA GLU A 218 20.46 1.67 2.54
C GLU A 218 19.72 1.56 3.88
N LEU A 219 18.83 0.57 4.00
CA LEU A 219 18.07 0.31 5.21
C LEU A 219 19.01 -0.01 6.38
N GLU A 220 19.96 -0.91 6.17
CA GLU A 220 20.94 -1.35 7.16
C GLU A 220 21.80 -0.20 7.69
N ASN A 221 22.37 0.61 6.79
CA ASN A 221 23.19 1.77 7.19
C ASN A 221 22.36 2.80 7.97
N ARG A 222 21.11 3.06 7.55
CA ARG A 222 20.20 3.97 8.26
C ARG A 222 19.85 3.46 9.66
N LEU A 223 19.63 2.15 9.82
CA LEU A 223 19.37 1.53 11.11
C LEU A 223 20.58 1.59 12.04
N LEU A 224 21.79 1.31 11.54
CA LEU A 224 23.02 1.40 12.35
C LEU A 224 23.27 2.83 12.85
N LEU A 225 23.06 3.84 11.99
CA LEU A 225 23.16 5.25 12.38
C LEU A 225 22.12 5.64 13.43
N LEU A 226 20.90 5.10 13.33
CA LEU A 226 19.83 5.32 14.29
C LEU A 226 20.19 4.72 15.64
N LEU A 227 20.61 3.46 15.69
CA LEU A 227 21.03 2.81 16.93
C LEU A 227 22.19 3.57 17.60
N ALA A 228 23.17 4.03 16.82
CA ALA A 228 24.30 4.82 17.34
C ALA A 228 23.87 6.18 17.94
N ARG A 229 22.77 6.80 17.47
CA ARG A 229 22.23 8.05 18.06
C ARG A 229 21.65 7.86 19.46
N HIS A 230 21.25 6.63 19.79
CA HIS A 230 20.71 6.26 21.10
C HIS A 230 21.76 5.54 21.96
N ASP A 231 23.04 5.70 21.63
CA ASP A 231 24.18 5.04 22.27
C ASP A 231 24.10 3.49 22.26
N LEU A 232 23.28 2.93 21.37
CA LEU A 232 23.16 1.48 21.14
C LEU A 232 24.16 1.03 20.08
N VAL A 233 25.45 1.23 20.38
CA VAL A 233 26.53 0.82 19.48
C VAL A 233 26.68 -0.70 19.53
N LEU A 234 26.26 -1.36 18.45
CA LEU A 234 26.52 -2.78 18.27
C LEU A 234 27.99 -2.98 17.90
N THR A 235 28.75 -3.62 18.79
CA THR A 235 30.16 -3.95 18.58
C THR A 235 30.33 -5.45 18.33
N GLY A 236 31.16 -5.80 17.34
CA GLY A 236 31.59 -7.18 17.15
C GLY A 236 32.57 -7.66 18.23
N PRO A 237 33.00 -8.92 18.19
CA PRO A 237 33.91 -9.49 19.19
C PRO A 237 35.30 -8.83 19.19
N ASP A 238 35.68 -8.19 18.07
CA ASP A 238 36.93 -7.44 17.93
C ASP A 238 36.84 -6.01 18.49
N GLY A 239 35.73 -5.66 19.15
CA GLY A 239 35.48 -4.35 19.74
C GLY A 239 35.15 -3.27 18.70
N LYS A 240 35.05 -3.61 17.41
CA LYS A 240 34.73 -2.63 16.36
C LYS A 240 33.23 -2.51 16.18
N THR A 241 32.77 -1.31 15.88
CA THR A 241 31.37 -1.04 15.49
C THR A 241 30.99 -1.88 14.28
N LEU A 242 29.83 -2.55 14.36
CA LEU A 242 29.31 -3.29 13.22
C LEU A 242 29.00 -2.38 12.05
N LYS A 243 29.34 -2.88 10.86
CA LYS A 243 29.00 -2.29 9.56
C LYS A 243 27.84 -3.02 8.87
N LYS A 244 27.34 -4.10 9.48
CA LYS A 244 26.31 -4.98 8.94
C LYS A 244 25.39 -5.48 10.07
N LEU A 245 24.09 -5.63 9.83
CA LEU A 245 23.09 -6.24 10.70
C LEU A 245 22.80 -7.66 10.17
N GLY A 246 22.76 -8.64 11.07
CA GLY A 246 22.56 -10.06 10.70
C GLY A 246 23.82 -10.81 10.23
N GLY A 247 23.66 -12.10 9.93
CA GLY A 247 24.75 -13.04 9.61
C GLY A 247 24.76 -14.25 10.57
N GLU A 248 25.50 -15.31 10.20
CA GLU A 248 25.51 -16.59 10.96
C GLU A 248 25.89 -16.42 12.43
N ASP A 249 26.68 -15.39 12.76
CA ASP A 249 27.15 -15.15 14.13
C ASP A 249 26.50 -13.93 14.82
N PHE A 250 25.51 -13.27 14.22
CA PHE A 250 24.99 -12.01 14.76
C PHE A 250 24.38 -12.19 16.16
N GLU A 251 23.67 -13.29 16.40
CA GLU A 251 23.07 -13.59 17.70
C GLU A 251 24.15 -13.75 18.79
N GLU A 252 25.15 -14.60 18.53
CA GLU A 252 26.19 -14.93 19.51
C GLU A 252 27.19 -13.78 19.72
N LYS A 253 27.63 -13.14 18.64
CA LYS A 253 28.75 -12.17 18.67
C LYS A 253 28.31 -10.73 18.94
N VAL A 254 27.02 -10.43 18.84
CA VAL A 254 26.50 -9.06 18.93
C VAL A 254 25.32 -8.96 19.88
N LEU A 255 24.27 -9.74 19.63
CA LEU A 255 23.03 -9.65 20.40
C LEU A 255 23.26 -10.09 21.84
N THR A 256 23.83 -11.27 22.06
CA THR A 256 24.10 -11.81 23.40
C THR A 256 24.99 -10.88 24.25
N PRO A 257 26.14 -10.36 23.75
CA PRO A 257 26.95 -9.37 24.49
C PRO A 257 26.20 -8.08 24.83
N PHE A 258 25.35 -7.60 23.92
CA PHE A 258 24.52 -6.42 24.17
C PHE A 258 23.49 -6.68 25.29
N VAL A 259 22.74 -7.80 25.21
CA VAL A 259 21.77 -8.17 26.25
C VAL A 259 22.46 -8.38 27.58
N ARG A 260 23.62 -9.04 27.60
CA ARG A 260 24.44 -9.23 28.81
C ARG A 260 24.77 -7.90 29.47
N ARG A 261 25.25 -6.91 28.71
CA ARG A 261 25.58 -5.57 29.22
C ARG A 261 24.34 -4.90 29.83
N LEU A 262 23.24 -4.92 29.10
CA LEU A 262 21.99 -4.32 29.51
C LEU A 262 21.42 -4.95 30.79
N LEU A 263 21.52 -6.28 30.95
CA LEU A 263 21.15 -6.96 32.20
C LEU A 263 22.02 -6.51 33.37
N ARG A 264 23.34 -6.44 33.20
CA ARG A 264 24.25 -5.96 34.27
C ARG A 264 24.00 -4.51 34.64
N GLU A 265 23.71 -3.66 33.66
CA GLU A 265 23.50 -2.22 33.88
C GLU A 265 22.14 -1.90 34.50
N HIS A 266 21.09 -2.67 34.17
CA HIS A 266 19.71 -2.29 34.50
C HIS A 266 18.91 -3.29 35.33
N VAL A 267 19.43 -4.48 35.59
CA VAL A 267 18.80 -5.43 36.53
C VAL A 267 19.60 -5.45 37.81
N ARG A 268 18.89 -5.53 38.94
CA ARG A 268 19.49 -5.59 40.28
C ARG A 268 19.12 -6.87 40.99
N ASP A 269 19.97 -7.33 41.90
CA ASP A 269 19.61 -8.39 42.82
C ASP A 269 18.68 -7.90 43.95
N ALA A 270 18.40 -8.76 44.93
CA ALA A 270 17.54 -8.45 46.05
C ALA A 270 18.12 -7.37 46.97
N GLU A 271 19.45 -7.26 47.01
CA GLU A 271 20.24 -6.30 47.79
C GLU A 271 20.38 -4.95 47.09
N GLY A 272 20.13 -4.89 45.77
CA GLY A 272 20.21 -3.67 44.96
C GLY A 272 21.52 -3.51 44.20
N GLU A 273 22.34 -4.55 44.15
CA GLU A 273 23.62 -4.59 43.45
C GLU A 273 23.47 -5.10 42.00
N SER A 274 24.48 -4.84 41.17
CA SER A 274 24.52 -5.33 39.80
C SER A 274 24.64 -6.86 39.74
N LEU A 275 23.98 -7.49 38.77
CA LEU A 275 24.00 -8.95 38.64
C LEU A 275 25.42 -9.51 38.43
N GLY A 276 25.75 -10.56 39.18
CA GLY A 276 26.90 -11.42 38.93
C GLY A 276 26.71 -12.30 37.67
N GLU A 277 27.78 -12.93 37.20
CA GLU A 277 27.75 -13.63 35.90
C GLU A 277 26.79 -14.84 35.90
N ASP A 278 26.71 -15.58 36.99
CA ASP A 278 25.80 -16.73 37.09
C ASP A 278 24.32 -16.31 36.95
N ALA A 279 23.95 -15.15 37.51
CA ALA A 279 22.60 -14.60 37.41
C ALA A 279 22.27 -14.10 35.99
N VAL A 280 23.25 -13.50 35.32
CA VAL A 280 23.13 -13.08 33.92
C VAL A 280 22.93 -14.30 33.02
N GLU A 281 23.75 -15.34 33.18
CA GLU A 281 23.62 -16.57 32.40
C GLU A 281 22.30 -17.29 32.66
N GLU A 282 21.78 -17.27 33.89
CA GLU A 282 20.46 -17.80 34.20
C GLU A 282 19.35 -17.14 33.34
N ILE A 283 19.37 -15.81 33.25
CA ILE A 283 18.40 -15.05 32.46
C ILE A 283 18.62 -15.30 30.97
N LEU A 284 19.88 -15.27 30.49
CA LEU A 284 20.21 -15.49 29.08
C LEU A 284 19.82 -16.90 28.60
N ALA A 285 20.07 -17.94 29.39
CA ALA A 285 19.69 -19.32 29.07
C ALA A 285 18.17 -19.53 29.02
N TRP A 286 17.40 -18.68 29.70
CA TRP A 286 15.95 -18.68 29.63
C TRP A 286 15.41 -17.94 28.40
N LEU A 287 16.15 -16.97 27.88
CA LEU A 287 15.85 -16.31 26.61
C LEU A 287 16.24 -17.22 25.43
N PRO A 288 15.43 -17.29 24.35
CA PRO A 288 15.72 -18.10 23.18
C PRO A 288 16.81 -17.50 22.28
N LEU A 289 17.69 -16.66 22.84
CA LEU A 289 18.81 -16.00 22.16
C LEU A 289 20.06 -16.90 22.11
N VAL A 290 20.14 -17.87 23.02
CA VAL A 290 21.20 -18.87 23.08
C VAL A 290 20.58 -20.19 22.62
N ARG A 291 21.11 -20.79 21.54
CA ARG A 291 20.81 -22.21 21.26
C ARG A 291 21.30 -22.98 22.47
N ALA A 292 20.39 -23.45 23.31
CA ALA A 292 20.72 -24.51 24.24
C ALA A 292 21.23 -25.67 23.38
N SER A 293 22.52 -25.97 23.48
CA SER A 293 23.04 -27.26 23.07
C SER A 293 22.09 -28.31 23.63
N GLU A 294 21.59 -29.19 22.77
CA GLU A 294 20.72 -30.30 23.12
C GLU A 294 21.18 -30.94 24.44
N GLU A 295 20.48 -30.66 25.54
CA GLU A 295 20.57 -31.56 26.68
C GLU A 295 19.89 -32.86 26.24
N PRO A 296 20.58 -34.01 26.31
CA PRO A 296 19.98 -35.27 25.93
C PRO A 296 18.88 -35.60 26.94
N GLY A 297 17.63 -35.47 26.50
CA GLY A 297 16.51 -36.10 27.19
C GLY A 297 16.76 -37.62 27.29
N PRO A 298 16.24 -38.29 28.34
CA PRO A 298 16.56 -39.69 28.58
C PRO A 298 16.06 -40.58 27.44
N ALA A 299 17.02 -41.28 26.82
CA ALA A 299 16.89 -42.42 25.90
C ALA A 299 15.84 -42.31 24.78
N ALA A 300 16.31 -41.98 23.58
CA ALA A 300 15.59 -42.20 22.33
C ALA A 300 15.17 -43.67 22.18
N ILE A 301 13.87 -43.89 21.99
CA ILE A 301 13.34 -45.13 21.43
C ILE A 301 13.70 -45.14 19.92
N PRO A 302 14.17 -46.25 19.34
CA PRO A 302 14.71 -46.25 17.98
C PRO A 302 13.68 -45.83 16.93
N ALA A 303 14.17 -45.03 15.98
CA ALA A 303 13.43 -44.51 14.85
C ALA A 303 13.10 -45.62 13.83
N ASP A 304 11.86 -46.07 13.81
CA ASP A 304 11.23 -46.70 12.65
C ASP A 304 9.79 -46.18 12.54
N GLY A 305 9.65 -45.02 11.89
CA GLY A 305 8.38 -44.38 11.58
C GLY A 305 8.56 -43.33 10.48
N PRO A 306 7.56 -43.12 9.59
CA PRO A 306 7.72 -42.28 8.41
C PRO A 306 7.96 -40.82 8.81
N ALA A 307 8.82 -40.14 8.04
CA ALA A 307 9.19 -38.74 8.23
C ALA A 307 7.96 -37.86 8.50
N ALA A 308 7.93 -37.24 9.68
CA ALA A 308 6.87 -36.34 10.11
C ALA A 308 6.74 -35.14 9.15
N GLY A 309 5.49 -34.81 8.81
CA GLY A 309 5.16 -33.66 7.98
C GLY A 309 5.42 -32.31 8.67
N PRO A 310 5.22 -31.18 7.97
CA PRO A 310 5.62 -29.83 8.41
C PRO A 310 4.78 -29.22 9.54
N ASP A 311 4.10 -30.02 10.37
CA ASP A 311 3.16 -29.56 11.39
C ASP A 311 3.31 -30.29 12.74
N GLU A 312 4.48 -30.85 13.03
CA GLU A 312 4.81 -31.19 14.42
C GLU A 312 5.17 -29.90 15.18
N ALA A 313 4.17 -29.38 15.90
CA ALA A 313 4.32 -28.20 16.73
C ALA A 313 5.42 -28.43 17.77
N ARG A 314 6.53 -27.70 17.64
CA ARG A 314 7.61 -27.72 18.64
C ARG A 314 7.04 -27.42 20.03
N PRO A 315 7.56 -28.04 21.10
CA PRO A 315 7.15 -27.68 22.45
C PRO A 315 7.40 -26.19 22.70
N PRO A 316 6.49 -25.51 23.44
CA PRO A 316 6.68 -24.10 23.77
C PRO A 316 7.90 -23.94 24.69
N THR A 317 8.68 -22.88 24.45
CA THR A 317 9.82 -22.52 25.29
C THR A 317 9.37 -22.05 26.68
N ARG A 318 10.27 -22.08 27.67
CA ARG A 318 10.00 -21.59 29.03
C ARG A 318 9.53 -20.13 29.04
N LEU A 319 10.07 -19.33 28.13
CA LEU A 319 9.67 -17.94 27.94
C LEU A 319 8.27 -17.82 27.32
N GLU A 320 7.93 -18.62 26.31
CA GLU A 320 6.57 -18.63 25.71
C GLU A 320 5.50 -18.99 26.74
N ILE A 321 5.78 -19.97 27.61
CA ILE A 321 4.89 -20.36 28.70
C ILE A 321 4.66 -19.18 29.67
N SER A 322 5.73 -18.50 30.08
CA SER A 322 5.64 -17.38 31.03
C SER A 322 4.94 -16.16 30.42
N TRP A 323 5.23 -15.86 29.15
CA TRP A 323 4.54 -14.85 28.38
C TRP A 323 3.04 -15.13 28.29
N GLN A 324 2.66 -16.36 27.95
CA GLN A 324 1.26 -16.75 27.85
C GLN A 324 0.55 -16.62 29.20
N ALA A 325 1.20 -16.99 30.31
CA ALA A 325 0.65 -16.82 31.65
C ALA A 325 0.37 -15.35 31.98
N VAL A 326 1.30 -14.44 31.67
CA VAL A 326 1.12 -12.99 31.87
C VAL A 326 0.03 -12.44 30.96
N VAL A 327 -0.01 -12.86 29.69
CA VAL A 327 -1.05 -12.46 28.73
C VAL A 327 -2.43 -12.90 29.21
N ILE A 328 -2.60 -14.16 29.62
CA ILE A 328 -3.87 -14.66 30.14
C ILE A 328 -4.26 -13.91 31.42
N LYS A 329 -3.33 -13.68 32.34
CA LYS A 329 -3.58 -12.93 33.58
C LYS A 329 -4.07 -11.51 33.29
N ARG A 330 -3.49 -10.82 32.30
CA ARG A 330 -3.77 -9.40 32.01
C ARG A 330 -4.94 -9.18 31.06
N PHE A 331 -5.15 -10.08 30.09
CA PHE A 331 -6.14 -9.91 29.01
C PHE A 331 -7.26 -10.95 29.04
N GLY A 332 -7.21 -11.92 29.96
CA GLY A 332 -8.15 -13.03 30.07
C GLY A 332 -7.94 -14.13 29.02
N SER A 333 -7.39 -13.82 27.85
CA SER A 333 -7.02 -14.80 26.82
C SER A 333 -6.01 -14.24 25.83
N GLU A 334 -5.31 -15.15 25.14
CA GLU A 334 -4.40 -14.81 24.04
C GLU A 334 -5.14 -14.14 22.87
N LYS A 335 -6.36 -14.60 22.54
CA LYS A 335 -7.17 -14.00 21.47
C LYS A 335 -7.48 -12.51 21.71
N VAL A 336 -7.74 -12.13 22.96
CA VAL A 336 -8.00 -10.71 23.31
C VAL A 336 -6.73 -9.88 23.17
N PHE A 337 -5.58 -10.42 23.59
CA PHE A 337 -4.29 -9.76 23.39
C PHE A 337 -3.94 -9.62 21.90
N GLU A 338 -4.02 -10.70 21.12
CA GLU A 338 -3.74 -10.68 19.68
C GLU A 338 -4.62 -9.67 18.94
N LYS A 339 -5.90 -9.60 19.29
CA LYS A 339 -6.84 -8.61 18.75
C LYS A 339 -6.38 -7.19 19.05
N ARG A 340 -5.96 -6.91 20.29
CA ARG A 340 -5.43 -5.59 20.68
C ARG A 340 -4.12 -5.26 19.98
N ALA A 341 -3.19 -6.21 19.90
CA ALA A 341 -1.91 -6.04 19.21
C ALA A 341 -2.14 -5.78 17.72
N ARG A 342 -3.06 -6.52 17.08
CA ARG A 342 -3.45 -6.35 15.67
C ARG A 342 -4.07 -4.99 15.39
N HIS A 343 -4.94 -4.53 16.27
CA HIS A 343 -5.58 -3.22 16.19
C HIS A 343 -4.56 -2.06 16.19
N LEU A 344 -3.54 -2.18 17.04
CA LEU A 344 -2.46 -1.19 17.13
C LEU A 344 -1.51 -1.29 15.94
N SER A 345 -1.10 -2.50 15.54
CA SER A 345 -0.21 -2.70 14.40
C SER A 345 -0.82 -2.25 13.07
N THR A 346 -2.12 -2.49 12.84
CA THR A 346 -2.81 -1.96 11.64
C THR A 346 -2.78 -0.42 11.59
N ARG A 347 -2.85 0.27 12.73
CA ARG A 347 -2.72 1.73 12.79
C ARG A 347 -1.30 2.22 12.59
N ILE A 348 -0.31 1.37 12.84
CA ILE A 348 1.08 1.70 12.56
C ILE A 348 1.33 1.51 11.07
N TRP A 349 1.14 0.30 10.53
CA TRP A 349 1.62 -0.07 9.20
C TRP A 349 0.60 0.03 8.06
N GLY A 350 -0.65 0.40 8.35
CA GLY A 350 -1.71 0.44 7.35
C GLY A 350 -2.48 -0.87 7.25
N VAL A 351 -3.59 -0.83 6.51
CA VAL A 351 -4.44 -2.00 6.22
C VAL A 351 -3.85 -2.92 5.16
N HIS A 352 -2.93 -2.38 4.38
CA HIS A 352 -2.38 -3.04 3.20
C HIS A 352 -1.10 -3.84 3.51
N ARG A 353 -0.52 -3.65 4.69
CA ARG A 353 0.66 -4.39 5.19
C ARG A 353 0.23 -5.38 6.25
N THR A 354 0.75 -6.60 6.18
CA THR A 354 0.45 -7.65 7.18
C THR A 354 1.09 -7.25 8.52
N PRO A 355 0.34 -7.36 9.65
CA PRO A 355 0.74 -6.81 10.94
C PRO A 355 1.91 -7.50 11.65
N PHE A 356 2.59 -8.46 11.00
CA PHE A 356 3.74 -9.15 11.58
C PHE A 356 4.80 -9.40 10.52
N LEU A 357 5.93 -8.67 10.64
CA LEU A 357 7.27 -9.19 10.36
C LEU A 357 7.46 -9.88 8.99
N SER A 358 6.69 -9.43 7.99
CA SER A 358 6.84 -9.85 6.60
C SER A 358 6.74 -8.61 5.71
N LEU A 359 7.90 -8.14 5.24
CA LEU A 359 7.95 -7.26 4.08
C LEU A 359 7.63 -8.01 2.78
N GLY A 360 7.66 -9.36 2.80
CA GLY A 360 7.62 -10.19 1.60
C GLY A 360 6.26 -10.80 1.28
N GLY A 361 5.14 -10.27 1.76
CA GLY A 361 3.79 -10.73 1.40
C GLY A 361 2.96 -9.59 0.84
N GLY A 362 3.12 -9.30 -0.45
CA GLY A 362 2.41 -8.20 -1.10
C GLY A 362 1.12 -8.65 -1.78
N ARG A 363 0.12 -7.76 -1.82
CA ARG A 363 -0.88 -7.84 -2.89
C ARG A 363 -0.33 -7.03 -4.06
N ARG A 364 -0.16 -7.65 -5.22
CA ARG A 364 0.24 -6.96 -6.46
C ARG A 364 -1.00 -6.60 -7.24
N PHE A 365 -1.05 -5.38 -7.74
CA PHE A 365 -2.11 -4.86 -8.58
C PHE A 365 -1.58 -4.65 -9.98
N GLU A 366 -2.32 -5.17 -10.94
CA GLU A 366 -2.21 -4.86 -12.36
C GLU A 366 -3.54 -4.23 -12.79
N VAL A 367 -3.51 -2.93 -13.06
CA VAL A 367 -4.70 -2.17 -13.45
C VAL A 367 -4.48 -1.62 -14.85
N SER A 368 -5.39 -1.93 -15.77
CA SER A 368 -5.41 -1.34 -17.10
C SER A 368 -6.66 -0.52 -17.35
N LEU A 369 -6.50 0.55 -18.12
CA LEU A 369 -7.56 1.47 -18.50
C LEU A 369 -7.44 1.84 -19.98
N GLN A 370 -8.53 1.71 -20.72
CA GLN A 370 -8.68 2.31 -22.03
C GLN A 370 -9.75 3.39 -22.00
N LEU A 371 -9.39 4.61 -22.43
CA LEU A 371 -10.32 5.72 -22.60
C LEU A 371 -10.51 6.02 -24.10
N PRO A 372 -11.64 6.62 -24.50
CA PRO A 372 -11.80 7.11 -25.86
C PRO A 372 -10.83 8.25 -26.18
N GLY A 373 -10.37 8.32 -27.42
CA GLY A 373 -9.50 9.39 -27.90
C GLY A 373 -8.04 9.29 -27.43
N ASP A 374 -7.34 10.42 -27.50
CA ASP A 374 -5.90 10.50 -27.22
C ASP A 374 -5.64 10.81 -25.74
N VAL A 375 -4.79 10.01 -25.07
CA VAL A 375 -4.36 10.26 -23.69
C VAL A 375 -3.52 11.54 -23.62
N VAL A 376 -3.94 12.49 -22.80
CA VAL A 376 -3.26 13.80 -22.62
C VAL A 376 -2.54 13.95 -21.30
N GLU A 377 -2.93 13.19 -20.27
CA GLU A 377 -2.32 13.20 -18.94
C GLU A 377 -2.56 11.84 -18.27
N THR A 378 -1.52 11.26 -17.66
CA THR A 378 -1.68 10.02 -16.88
C THR A 378 -0.59 9.88 -15.82
N SER A 379 -0.88 9.16 -14.74
CA SER A 379 0.12 8.68 -13.76
C SER A 379 0.65 7.28 -14.07
N GLY A 380 0.12 6.61 -15.10
CA GLY A 380 0.49 5.25 -15.50
C GLY A 380 1.41 5.23 -16.73
N VAL A 381 1.69 4.03 -17.22
CA VAL A 381 2.46 3.80 -18.45
C VAL A 381 1.49 3.63 -19.61
N ILE A 382 1.73 4.34 -20.71
CA ILE A 382 0.93 4.20 -21.94
C ILE A 382 1.52 3.06 -22.78
N SER A 383 0.73 2.02 -23.06
CA SER A 383 1.06 0.92 -23.97
C SER A 383 0.50 1.18 -25.38
N GLY A 384 0.80 0.28 -26.32
CA GLY A 384 0.29 0.38 -27.69
C GLY A 384 -1.24 0.42 -27.74
N GLY A 385 -1.82 1.32 -28.56
CA GLY A 385 -3.27 1.47 -28.68
C GLY A 385 -3.94 2.39 -27.65
N GLY A 386 -3.16 3.16 -26.88
CA GLY A 386 -3.68 4.17 -25.95
C GLY A 386 -4.20 3.61 -24.62
N GLU A 387 -3.93 2.33 -24.35
CA GLU A 387 -4.17 1.73 -23.04
C GLU A 387 -3.15 2.25 -22.03
N VAL A 388 -3.61 2.45 -20.79
CA VAL A 388 -2.81 2.92 -19.67
C VAL A 388 -2.76 1.85 -18.61
N THR A 389 -1.56 1.50 -18.16
CA THR A 389 -1.36 0.48 -17.14
C THR A 389 -0.70 1.04 -15.88
N TRP A 390 -1.11 0.51 -14.73
CA TRP A 390 -0.46 0.71 -13.43
C TRP A 390 -0.12 -0.64 -12.84
N ARG A 391 1.13 -0.78 -12.42
CA ARG A 391 1.62 -1.95 -11.68
C ARG A 391 2.20 -1.47 -10.36
N PHE A 392 1.66 -1.97 -9.26
CA PHE A 392 2.08 -1.57 -7.92
C PHE A 392 1.75 -2.65 -6.90
N SER A 393 2.43 -2.62 -5.76
CA SER A 393 2.12 -3.47 -4.61
C SER A 393 1.40 -2.68 -3.52
N THR A 394 0.79 -3.39 -2.58
CA THR A 394 0.22 -2.79 -1.37
C THR A 394 1.20 -1.95 -0.56
N THR A 395 2.51 -2.25 -0.62
CA THR A 395 3.53 -1.47 0.08
C THR A 395 3.65 -0.05 -0.48
N MET A 396 3.41 0.14 -1.78
CA MET A 396 3.40 1.47 -2.43
C MET A 396 2.13 2.29 -2.14
N ALA A 397 1.07 1.64 -1.66
CA ALA A 397 -0.18 2.32 -1.30
C ALA A 397 -0.11 2.92 0.12
N PHE A 398 0.73 2.37 1.01
CA PHE A 398 0.94 2.95 2.33
C PHE A 398 1.85 4.19 2.23
N PRO A 399 1.61 5.28 2.99
CA PRO A 399 0.45 5.56 3.86
C PRO A 399 -0.68 6.33 3.18
N SER A 400 -0.48 6.84 1.97
CA SER A 400 -1.37 7.85 1.36
C SER A 400 -2.46 7.29 0.45
N GLY A 401 -2.51 5.97 0.28
CA GLY A 401 -3.11 5.31 -0.86
C GLY A 401 -2.27 5.42 -2.13
N TYR A 402 -2.68 4.65 -3.15
CA TYR A 402 -2.11 4.68 -4.50
C TYR A 402 -3.12 5.29 -5.47
N ARG A 403 -2.77 6.42 -6.09
CA ARG A 403 -3.66 7.19 -6.98
C ARG A 403 -3.33 6.94 -8.45
N MET A 404 -4.32 6.43 -9.17
CA MET A 404 -4.33 6.19 -10.61
C MET A 404 -5.18 7.28 -11.27
N THR A 405 -4.61 8.02 -12.22
CA THR A 405 -5.31 9.08 -12.94
C THR A 405 -4.99 9.02 -14.40
N CYS A 406 -6.01 9.16 -15.25
CA CYS A 406 -5.86 9.28 -16.69
C CYS A 406 -6.88 10.27 -17.24
N ARG A 407 -6.46 11.09 -18.19
CA ARG A 407 -7.32 12.00 -18.96
C ARG A 407 -7.06 11.81 -20.44
N SER A 408 -8.13 11.73 -21.22
CA SER A 408 -8.07 11.67 -22.69
C SER A 408 -9.01 12.69 -23.33
N LEU A 409 -8.75 12.98 -24.60
CA LEU A 409 -9.57 13.87 -25.43
C LEU A 409 -9.96 13.14 -26.72
N GLU A 410 -11.26 12.94 -26.92
CA GLU A 410 -11.81 12.36 -28.14
C GLU A 410 -12.34 13.46 -29.05
N ILE A 411 -11.76 13.59 -30.24
CA ILE A 411 -12.19 14.58 -31.22
C ILE A 411 -13.50 14.11 -31.86
N ARG A 412 -14.52 14.98 -31.90
CA ARG A 412 -15.76 14.67 -32.61
C ARG A 412 -15.52 14.50 -34.11
N PRO A 413 -16.23 13.61 -34.81
CA PRO A 413 -16.01 13.39 -36.25
C PRO A 413 -16.03 14.68 -37.10
N GLY A 414 -16.96 15.60 -36.84
CA GLY A 414 -17.03 16.88 -37.55
C GLY A 414 -15.87 17.84 -37.23
N ALA A 415 -15.35 17.79 -36.00
CA ALA A 415 -14.18 18.56 -35.59
C ALA A 415 -12.87 17.97 -36.13
N ALA A 416 -12.80 16.66 -36.37
CA ALA A 416 -11.65 16.02 -36.99
C ALA A 416 -11.39 16.60 -38.40
N GLU A 417 -12.47 16.87 -39.15
CA GLU A 417 -12.39 17.53 -40.45
C GLU A 417 -11.85 18.96 -40.36
N LEU A 418 -12.34 19.74 -39.39
CA LEU A 418 -11.86 21.10 -39.12
C LEU A 418 -10.37 21.16 -38.75
N LEU A 419 -9.91 20.13 -38.04
CA LEU A 419 -8.56 20.06 -37.49
C LEU A 419 -7.60 19.24 -38.37
N LYS A 420 -8.04 18.70 -39.51
CA LYS A 420 -7.26 17.75 -40.32
C LYS A 420 -5.93 18.31 -40.83
N HIS A 421 -5.87 19.62 -41.09
CA HIS A 421 -4.68 20.31 -41.58
C HIS A 421 -3.69 20.69 -40.47
N PHE A 422 -4.06 20.54 -39.20
CA PHE A 422 -3.19 20.83 -38.07
C PHE A 422 -2.26 19.65 -37.79
N LYS A 423 -1.00 19.95 -37.49
CA LYS A 423 -0.06 18.96 -36.98
C LYS A 423 -0.59 18.38 -35.66
N PRO A 424 -0.31 17.10 -35.31
CA PRO A 424 -0.80 16.48 -34.08
C PRO A 424 -0.53 17.31 -32.81
N ALA A 425 0.66 17.89 -32.69
CA ALA A 425 1.02 18.74 -31.55
C ALA A 425 0.16 20.01 -31.45
N ASP A 426 -0.20 20.64 -32.58
CA ASP A 426 -1.01 21.85 -32.59
C ASP A 426 -2.49 21.54 -32.35
N ARG A 427 -3.00 20.40 -32.87
CA ARG A 427 -4.31 19.86 -32.48
C ARG A 427 -4.40 19.69 -30.97
N ARG A 428 -3.41 19.04 -30.35
CA ARG A 428 -3.37 18.85 -28.89
C ARG A 428 -3.39 20.18 -28.14
N LYS A 429 -2.64 21.20 -28.58
CA LYS A 429 -2.68 22.54 -27.97
C LYS A 429 -4.07 23.18 -28.04
N VAL A 430 -4.75 23.07 -29.17
CA VAL A 430 -6.14 23.56 -29.33
C VAL A 430 -7.06 22.88 -28.33
N LEU A 431 -7.04 21.55 -28.25
CA LEU A 431 -7.92 20.80 -27.36
C LEU A 431 -7.65 21.09 -25.88
N LEU A 432 -6.37 21.15 -25.47
CA LEU A 432 -5.99 21.56 -24.11
C LEU A 432 -6.40 23.00 -23.80
N LYS A 433 -6.41 23.89 -24.80
CA LYS A 433 -6.92 25.25 -24.63
C LYS A 433 -8.43 25.26 -24.38
N LEU A 434 -9.20 24.40 -25.06
CA LEU A 434 -10.64 24.28 -24.82
C LEU A 434 -10.96 23.81 -23.39
N VAL A 435 -10.22 22.82 -22.89
CA VAL A 435 -10.32 22.34 -21.49
C VAL A 435 -10.20 23.49 -20.48
N GLN A 436 -9.34 24.48 -20.75
CA GLN A 436 -9.13 25.66 -19.90
C GLN A 436 -10.20 26.73 -20.08
N LEU A 437 -10.74 26.87 -21.29
CA LEU A 437 -11.67 27.96 -21.64
C LEU A 437 -13.11 27.67 -21.24
N ILE A 438 -13.50 26.40 -21.20
CA ILE A 438 -14.87 25.96 -20.94
C ILE A 438 -14.95 25.46 -19.49
N PRO A 439 -15.40 26.27 -18.53
CA PRO A 439 -15.46 25.89 -17.12
C PRO A 439 -16.59 24.90 -16.81
N GLY A 440 -17.70 24.94 -17.59
CA GLY A 440 -18.89 24.12 -17.35
C GLY A 440 -19.82 24.06 -18.55
N GLU A 441 -20.92 23.33 -18.42
CA GLU A 441 -21.85 23.00 -19.50
C GLU A 441 -22.70 24.17 -19.99
N GLU A 442 -22.82 25.23 -19.18
CA GLU A 442 -23.56 26.45 -19.51
C GLU A 442 -22.71 27.48 -20.28
N ASP A 443 -21.46 27.14 -20.65
CA ASP A 443 -20.59 28.09 -21.33
C ASP A 443 -21.15 28.45 -22.73
N PRO A 444 -21.31 29.74 -23.05
CA PRO A 444 -21.88 30.18 -24.33
C PRO A 444 -21.05 29.77 -25.55
N LEU A 445 -19.77 29.42 -25.37
CA LEU A 445 -18.90 28.93 -26.43
C LEU A 445 -19.26 27.49 -26.87
N LEU A 446 -19.84 26.68 -25.99
CA LEU A 446 -20.18 25.28 -26.28
C LEU A 446 -21.11 25.10 -27.49
N PRO A 447 -22.31 25.74 -27.54
CA PRO A 447 -23.19 25.59 -28.70
C PRO A 447 -22.54 26.10 -29.99
N VAL A 448 -21.68 27.12 -29.91
CA VAL A 448 -20.95 27.66 -31.07
C VAL A 448 -19.93 26.65 -31.61
N LEU A 449 -19.17 26.00 -30.73
CA LEU A 449 -18.20 24.97 -31.10
C LEU A 449 -18.89 23.71 -31.63
N ARG A 450 -19.99 23.27 -31.02
CA ARG A 450 -20.82 22.17 -31.53
C ARG A 450 -21.30 22.49 -32.95
N SER A 451 -21.89 23.67 -33.15
CA SER A 451 -22.35 24.12 -34.47
C SER A 451 -21.21 24.17 -35.49
N SER A 452 -20.01 24.58 -35.08
CA SER A 452 -18.83 24.59 -35.94
C SER A 452 -18.44 23.17 -36.38
N ALA A 453 -18.42 22.22 -35.42
CA ALA A 453 -18.14 20.81 -35.72
C ALA A 453 -19.22 20.19 -36.63
N ASP A 454 -20.50 20.42 -36.35
CA ASP A 454 -21.63 19.88 -37.12
C ASP A 454 -21.62 20.39 -38.56
N ARG A 455 -21.35 21.69 -38.75
CA ARG A 455 -21.25 22.33 -40.07
C ARG A 455 -19.90 22.10 -40.75
N LYS A 456 -18.94 21.47 -40.06
CA LYS A 456 -17.54 21.31 -40.50
C LYS A 456 -16.94 22.63 -40.97
N SER A 457 -17.29 23.73 -40.30
CA SER A 457 -16.87 25.09 -40.66
C SER A 457 -16.62 25.94 -39.42
N TRP A 458 -15.58 26.78 -39.47
CA TRP A 458 -15.31 27.76 -38.42
C TRP A 458 -16.23 28.99 -38.46
N SER A 459 -17.14 29.10 -39.44
CA SER A 459 -18.05 30.25 -39.56
C SER A 459 -18.84 30.57 -38.29
N PRO A 460 -19.46 29.61 -37.58
CA PRO A 460 -20.20 29.91 -36.35
C PRO A 460 -19.30 30.54 -35.27
N LEU A 461 -18.07 30.04 -35.14
CA LEU A 461 -17.09 30.61 -34.22
C LEU A 461 -16.71 32.04 -34.64
N VAL A 462 -16.40 32.28 -35.91
CA VAL A 462 -16.08 33.62 -36.43
C VAL A 462 -17.24 34.61 -36.26
N GLU A 463 -18.48 34.19 -36.50
CA GLU A 463 -19.69 34.99 -36.29
C GLU A 463 -19.88 35.34 -34.81
N TYR A 464 -19.70 34.37 -33.92
CA TYR A 464 -19.74 34.59 -32.47
C TYR A 464 -18.70 35.63 -32.03
N ARG A 465 -17.48 35.60 -32.58
CA ARG A 465 -16.48 36.64 -32.25
C ARG A 465 -16.94 38.03 -32.65
N ARG A 466 -17.58 38.15 -33.82
CA ARG A 466 -18.00 39.42 -34.41
C ARG A 466 -19.20 40.02 -33.67
N SER A 467 -20.06 39.19 -33.07
CA SER A 467 -21.23 39.66 -32.31
C SER A 467 -20.88 40.21 -30.93
N LEU A 468 -19.69 39.91 -30.39
CA LEU A 468 -19.25 40.42 -29.09
C LEU A 468 -18.94 41.93 -29.14
N ASP A 469 -19.55 42.69 -28.22
CA ASP A 469 -19.23 44.11 -28.03
C ASP A 469 -17.87 44.24 -27.32
N ARG A 470 -16.86 44.77 -28.03
CA ARG A 470 -15.49 44.90 -27.49
C ARG A 470 -15.40 45.76 -26.23
N LYS A 471 -16.30 46.73 -26.05
CA LYS A 471 -16.31 47.61 -24.88
C LYS A 471 -17.05 46.98 -23.70
N LYS A 472 -18.17 46.32 -23.96
CA LYS A 472 -19.00 45.70 -22.89
C LYS A 472 -18.55 44.30 -22.50
N GLN A 473 -17.87 43.57 -23.39
CA GLN A 473 -17.49 42.16 -23.22
C GLN A 473 -15.99 41.93 -23.41
N ALA A 474 -15.16 42.90 -22.98
CA ALA A 474 -13.71 42.86 -23.12
C ALA A 474 -13.06 41.61 -22.49
N ALA A 475 -13.61 41.09 -21.39
CA ALA A 475 -13.13 39.88 -20.74
C ALA A 475 -13.33 38.63 -21.63
N GLU A 476 -14.50 38.49 -22.26
CA GLU A 476 -14.81 37.39 -23.18
C GLU A 476 -13.96 37.46 -24.45
N VAL A 477 -13.80 38.66 -24.98
CA VAL A 477 -12.89 38.98 -26.10
C VAL A 477 -11.47 38.49 -25.79
N LYS A 478 -10.93 38.87 -24.62
CA LYS A 478 -9.58 38.48 -24.18
C LYS A 478 -9.47 36.98 -23.90
N ARG A 479 -10.52 36.37 -23.35
CA ARG A 479 -10.62 34.92 -23.09
C ARG A 479 -10.42 34.12 -24.38
N LEU A 480 -11.05 34.54 -25.48
CA LEU A 480 -11.04 33.82 -26.76
C LEU A 480 -9.78 34.04 -27.62
N ASP A 481 -9.05 35.14 -27.46
CA ASP A 481 -7.91 35.49 -28.34
C ASP A 481 -6.87 34.37 -28.49
N GLY A 482 -6.57 33.67 -27.39
CA GLY A 482 -5.63 32.55 -27.41
C GLY A 482 -6.12 31.38 -28.27
N LEU A 483 -7.41 31.07 -28.24
CA LEU A 483 -8.01 30.02 -29.07
C LEU A 483 -7.98 30.40 -30.56
N TYR A 484 -8.31 31.65 -30.89
CA TYR A 484 -8.34 32.11 -32.28
C TYR A 484 -6.95 32.12 -32.91
N ARG A 485 -5.92 32.52 -32.15
CA ARG A 485 -4.53 32.43 -32.61
C ARG A 485 -4.12 30.99 -32.89
N LEU A 486 -4.47 30.06 -31.99
CA LEU A 486 -4.15 28.64 -32.18
C LEU A 486 -4.87 28.06 -33.39
N LEU A 487 -6.12 28.46 -33.64
CA LEU A 487 -6.92 28.03 -34.78
C LEU A 487 -6.60 28.80 -36.08
N GLN A 488 -5.68 29.78 -36.04
CA GLN A 488 -5.37 30.66 -37.17
C GLN A 488 -6.59 31.40 -37.74
N LEU A 489 -7.54 31.74 -36.88
CA LEU A 489 -8.78 32.44 -37.23
C LEU A 489 -8.60 33.96 -37.11
N PRO A 490 -9.36 34.75 -37.89
CA PRO A 490 -9.27 36.22 -37.83
C PRO A 490 -9.64 36.74 -36.43
N LEU A 491 -8.71 37.49 -35.82
CA LEU A 491 -8.90 38.13 -34.50
C LEU A 491 -9.77 39.40 -34.56
N SER A 492 -10.00 39.92 -35.77
CA SER A 492 -10.78 41.13 -36.08
C SER A 492 -11.32 41.00 -37.50
N GLY A 493 -12.47 41.64 -37.80
CA GLY A 493 -12.88 41.85 -39.18
C GLY A 493 -11.79 42.60 -39.95
N SER A 494 -10.95 41.88 -40.71
CA SER A 494 -10.27 42.47 -41.85
C SER A 494 -11.34 42.70 -42.90
N GLY A 495 -12.02 43.83 -42.80
CA GLY A 495 -12.81 44.35 -43.90
C GLY A 495 -11.88 44.56 -45.08
N ARG A 496 -11.86 43.62 -46.02
CA ARG A 496 -11.85 43.98 -47.43
C ARG A 496 -13.29 43.96 -47.89
N ALA A 497 -13.94 45.12 -47.78
CA ALA A 497 -14.86 45.50 -48.84
C ALA A 497 -13.95 45.75 -50.06
N GLY A 498 -13.76 44.71 -50.87
CA GLY A 498 -13.23 44.87 -52.22
C GLY A 498 -14.43 45.10 -53.12
N THR A 499 -14.63 46.36 -53.49
CA THR A 499 -15.38 46.77 -54.68
C THR A 499 -14.84 46.12 -55.94
#